data_AF-E8UZF4-F1
#
_entry.id   AF-E8UZF4-F1
#
_cell.length_a   1.000
_cell.length_b   1.000
_cell.length_c   1.000
_cell.angle_alpha   90.00
_cell.angle_beta   90.00
_cell.angle_gamma   90.00
#
_symmetry.space_group_name_H-M   'P 1'
#
loop_
_entity.id
_entity.type
_entity.pdbx_description
1 polymer ?
#
loop_
_entity_poly.entity_id
_entity_poly.type
_entity_poly.pdbx_seq_one_letter_code
_entity_poly.pdbx_strand_id
1 'polypeptide(L)'
;MLSQIDTDYIRNFVEEAYVRPWARRRQGELVIPVRDVFDEMVRRGLPRGRVPMVCSALRGLKLLTKNHIEIKSIEGPPSQQSTTVVFHYVDKAEPGSSKKQVPAPVESSDEWAQRLTGRLKGLLRNEIQGMGGTEAFMRWVRSDDEEAA
;
A
#
# COMPACT_ATOMS: atom_id res chain seq x y z
N MET A 1 -2.25 -31.03 -4.63
CA MET A 1 -1.89 -30.08 -3.56
C MET A 1 -2.38 -28.71 -4.03
N LEU A 2 -3.49 -28.20 -3.50
CA LEU A 2 -3.98 -26.88 -3.87
C LEU A 2 -3.03 -25.87 -3.21
N SER A 3 -2.08 -25.33 -3.97
CA SER A 3 -1.23 -24.24 -3.51
C SER A 3 -2.14 -23.08 -3.12
N GLN A 4 -2.21 -22.78 -1.83
CA GLN A 4 -3.02 -21.69 -1.32
C GLN A 4 -2.54 -20.39 -1.97
N ILE A 5 -3.46 -19.64 -2.59
CA ILE A 5 -3.12 -18.31 -3.12
C ILE A 5 -3.04 -17.37 -1.93
N ASP A 6 -1.80 -17.12 -1.51
CA ASP A 6 -1.45 -16.15 -0.48
C ASP A 6 -0.95 -14.84 -1.09
N THR A 7 -0.84 -13.81 -0.26
CA THR A 7 -0.40 -12.46 -0.67
C THR A 7 0.99 -12.47 -1.33
N ASP A 8 1.87 -13.41 -0.97
CA ASP A 8 3.20 -13.53 -1.56
C ASP A 8 3.16 -14.05 -3.01
N TYR A 9 2.30 -15.04 -3.27
CA TYR A 9 2.08 -15.56 -4.62
C TYR A 9 1.58 -14.47 -5.58
N ILE A 10 0.66 -13.63 -5.10
CA ILE A 10 0.13 -12.49 -5.87
C ILE A 10 1.25 -11.49 -6.18
N ARG A 11 2.13 -11.18 -5.21
CA ARG A 11 3.28 -10.28 -5.43
C ARG A 11 4.24 -10.85 -6.47
N ASN A 12 4.58 -12.13 -6.37
CA ASN A 12 5.49 -12.77 -7.32
C ASN A 12 4.91 -12.77 -8.73
N PHE A 13 3.62 -13.09 -8.87
CA PHE A 13 2.92 -13.00 -10.15
C PHE A 13 2.98 -11.58 -10.74
N VAL A 14 2.68 -10.56 -9.93
CA VAL A 14 2.71 -9.15 -10.39
C VAL A 14 4.12 -8.74 -10.79
N GLU A 15 5.12 -9.14 -10.02
CA GLU A 15 6.53 -8.87 -10.33
C GLU A 15 6.91 -9.43 -11.70
N GLU A 16 6.59 -10.71 -11.95
CA GLU A 16 6.98 -11.38 -13.19
C GLU A 16 6.18 -10.90 -14.40
N ALA A 17 4.87 -10.67 -14.24
CA ALA A 17 3.98 -10.32 -15.33
C ALA A 17 3.99 -8.83 -15.70
N TYR A 18 4.23 -7.94 -14.74
CA TYR A 18 4.12 -6.48 -14.94
C TYR A 18 5.44 -5.76 -14.68
N VAL A 19 6.06 -5.98 -13.52
CA VAL A 19 7.22 -5.21 -13.08
C VAL A 19 8.46 -5.53 -13.91
N ARG A 20 8.80 -6.80 -14.11
CA ARG A 20 9.95 -7.23 -14.92
C ARG A 20 9.89 -6.77 -16.38
N PRO A 21 8.76 -6.91 -17.11
CA PRO A 21 8.70 -6.39 -18.48
C PRO A 21 8.77 -4.86 -18.53
N TRP A 22 8.22 -4.14 -17.56
CA TRP A 22 8.35 -2.70 -17.47
C TRP A 22 9.78 -2.25 -17.14
N ALA A 23 10.42 -2.87 -16.15
CA ALA A 23 11.80 -2.58 -15.76
C ALA A 23 12.80 -2.83 -16.89
N ARG A 24 12.53 -3.81 -17.77
CA ARG A 24 13.33 -4.04 -18.98
C ARG A 24 13.19 -2.93 -20.02
N ARG A 25 12.03 -2.28 -20.09
CA ARG A 25 11.77 -1.18 -21.03
C ARG A 25 12.29 0.16 -20.51
N ARG A 26 12.45 0.32 -19.19
CA ARG A 26 12.92 1.57 -18.52
C ARG A 26 12.25 2.84 -19.07
N GLN A 27 10.97 2.76 -19.39
CA GLN A 27 10.24 3.89 -19.96
C GLN A 27 8.86 4.01 -19.34
N GLY A 28 8.61 5.17 -18.74
CA GLY A 28 7.29 5.64 -18.37
C GLY A 28 6.73 5.08 -17.06
N GLU A 29 5.47 5.41 -16.83
CA GLU A 29 4.68 4.96 -15.67
C GLU A 29 4.19 3.52 -15.87
N LEU A 30 4.27 2.72 -14.82
CA LEU A 30 3.71 1.38 -14.78
C LEU A 30 2.27 1.46 -14.27
N VAL A 31 1.31 1.11 -15.11
CA VAL A 31 -0.11 1.12 -14.75
C VAL A 31 -0.58 -0.32 -14.57
N ILE A 32 -1.11 -0.64 -13.39
CA ILE A 32 -1.62 -1.97 -13.04
C ILE A 32 -3.07 -1.85 -12.56
N PRO A 33 -4.04 -2.25 -13.40
CA PRO A 33 -5.43 -2.38 -12.97
C PRO A 33 -5.59 -3.56 -12.01
N VAL A 34 -6.24 -3.34 -10.87
CA VAL A 34 -6.54 -4.41 -9.90
C VAL A 34 -7.39 -5.50 -10.53
N ARG A 35 -8.32 -5.12 -11.43
CA ARG A 35 -9.18 -6.06 -12.15
C ARG A 35 -8.39 -7.14 -12.88
N ASP A 36 -7.37 -6.76 -13.66
CA ASP A 36 -6.61 -7.72 -14.46
C ASP A 36 -5.85 -8.72 -13.59
N VAL A 37 -5.22 -8.22 -12.52
CA VAL A 37 -4.54 -9.07 -11.53
C VAL A 37 -5.56 -9.99 -10.84
N PHE A 38 -6.69 -9.45 -10.43
CA PHE A 38 -7.72 -10.19 -9.72
C PHE A 38 -8.38 -11.27 -10.58
N ASP A 39 -8.78 -10.96 -11.83
CA ASP A 39 -9.36 -11.93 -12.77
C ASP A 39 -8.39 -13.08 -13.08
N GLU A 40 -7.09 -12.79 -13.19
CA GLU A 40 -6.06 -13.84 -13.33
C GLU A 40 -5.91 -14.68 -12.07
N MET A 41 -5.94 -14.06 -10.88
CA MET A 41 -5.88 -14.81 -9.62
C MET A 41 -7.13 -15.68 -9.43
N VAL A 42 -8.32 -15.21 -9.81
CA VAL A 42 -9.57 -16.00 -9.78
C VAL A 42 -9.47 -17.20 -10.71
N ARG A 43 -8.92 -17.02 -11.94
CA ARG A 43 -8.65 -18.14 -12.85
C ARG A 43 -7.70 -19.19 -12.27
N ARG A 44 -6.77 -18.76 -11.40
CA ARG A 44 -5.82 -19.65 -10.72
C ARG A 44 -6.36 -20.27 -9.43
N GLY A 45 -7.57 -19.91 -9.00
CA GLY A 45 -8.24 -20.49 -7.83
C GLY A 45 -8.46 -19.54 -6.65
N LEU A 46 -8.26 -18.22 -6.83
CA LEU A 46 -8.54 -17.24 -5.78
C LEU A 46 -10.07 -17.08 -5.61
N PRO A 47 -10.61 -17.18 -4.38
CA PRO A 47 -12.02 -16.87 -4.14
C PRO A 47 -12.37 -15.43 -4.51
N ARG A 48 -13.52 -15.22 -5.16
CA ARG A 48 -13.96 -13.91 -5.66
C ARG A 48 -14.16 -12.83 -4.57
N GLY A 49 -14.25 -13.21 -3.29
CA GLY A 49 -14.34 -12.27 -2.17
C GLY A 49 -13.01 -11.66 -1.72
N ARG A 50 -11.87 -12.03 -2.34
CA ARG A 50 -10.53 -11.65 -1.86
C ARG A 50 -9.89 -10.48 -2.63
N VAL A 51 -10.69 -9.57 -3.17
CA VAL A 51 -10.18 -8.32 -3.79
C VAL A 51 -9.26 -7.53 -2.84
N PRO A 52 -9.58 -7.36 -1.53
CA PRO A 52 -8.71 -6.64 -0.60
C PRO A 52 -7.31 -7.26 -0.43
N MET A 53 -7.18 -8.57 -0.64
CA MET A 53 -5.90 -9.27 -0.59
C MET A 53 -5.01 -8.87 -1.76
N VAL A 54 -5.58 -8.72 -2.95
CA VAL A 54 -4.88 -8.25 -4.15
C VAL A 54 -4.45 -6.79 -3.97
N CYS A 55 -5.35 -5.91 -3.50
CA CYS A 55 -4.98 -4.52 -3.20
C CYS A 55 -3.85 -4.42 -2.16
N SER A 56 -3.91 -5.24 -1.11
CA SER A 56 -2.87 -5.31 -0.07
C SER A 56 -1.53 -5.83 -0.60
N ALA A 57 -1.55 -6.76 -1.55
CA ALA A 57 -0.35 -7.25 -2.23
C ALA A 57 0.31 -6.15 -3.05
N LEU A 58 -0.49 -5.41 -3.84
CA LEU A 58 -0.07 -4.33 -4.73
C LEU A 58 0.42 -3.08 -4.00
N ARG A 59 -0.11 -2.80 -2.80
CA ARG A 59 0.37 -1.73 -1.90
C ARG A 59 1.55 -2.16 -1.02
N GLY A 60 1.85 -3.45 -0.96
CA GLY A 60 2.80 -3.99 0.01
C GLY A 60 4.21 -3.42 -0.18
N LEU A 61 4.79 -2.88 0.89
CA LEU A 61 6.16 -2.36 0.92
C LEU A 61 7.19 -3.38 0.39
N LYS A 62 6.97 -4.68 0.61
CA LYS A 62 7.84 -5.74 0.08
C LYS A 62 7.96 -5.69 -1.45
N LEU A 63 6.85 -5.44 -2.16
CA LEU A 63 6.86 -5.33 -3.62
C LEU A 63 7.58 -4.07 -4.09
N LEU A 64 7.31 -2.95 -3.40
CA LEU A 64 7.86 -1.62 -3.71
C LEU A 64 9.39 -1.58 -3.52
N THR A 65 9.84 -1.97 -2.32
CA THR A 65 11.27 -1.93 -1.96
C THR A 65 12.09 -2.93 -2.77
N LYS A 66 11.59 -4.15 -2.99
CA LYS A 66 12.30 -5.20 -3.75
C LYS A 66 12.54 -4.79 -5.20
N ASN A 67 11.59 -4.08 -5.80
CA ASN A 67 11.64 -3.72 -7.22
C ASN A 67 12.05 -2.26 -7.47
N HIS A 68 12.40 -1.51 -6.42
CA HIS A 68 12.74 -0.09 -6.50
C HIS A 68 11.65 0.75 -7.21
N ILE A 69 10.38 0.43 -6.96
CA ILE A 69 9.23 1.16 -7.51
C ILE A 69 8.44 1.87 -6.41
N GLU A 70 7.81 2.98 -6.74
CA GLU A 70 6.95 3.75 -5.85
C GLU A 70 5.56 3.96 -6.45
N ILE A 71 4.52 4.03 -5.62
CA ILE A 71 3.16 4.32 -6.06
C ILE A 71 3.02 5.82 -6.26
N LYS A 72 2.82 6.25 -7.50
CA LYS A 72 2.57 7.64 -7.87
C LYS A 72 1.12 8.06 -7.67
N SER A 73 0.17 7.20 -8.04
CA SER A 73 -1.26 7.49 -7.90
C SER A 73 -2.08 6.21 -7.77
N ILE A 74 -3.25 6.32 -7.14
CA ILE A 74 -4.24 5.25 -7.02
C ILE A 74 -5.57 5.84 -7.49
N GLU A 75 -6.04 5.39 -8.65
CA GLU A 75 -7.35 5.75 -9.16
C GLU A 75 -8.38 4.71 -8.73
N GLY A 76 -9.59 5.14 -8.37
CA GLY A 76 -10.67 4.23 -7.99
C GLY A 76 -11.64 4.81 -6.96
N PRO A 77 -12.65 4.02 -6.56
CA PRO A 77 -13.63 4.43 -5.56
C PRO A 77 -12.93 4.74 -4.22
N PRO A 78 -13.51 5.60 -3.37
CA PRO A 78 -12.87 6.10 -2.14
C PRO A 78 -12.45 4.98 -1.18
N SER A 79 -13.12 3.82 -1.24
CA SER A 79 -12.79 2.63 -0.47
C SER A 79 -11.48 1.95 -0.89
N GLN A 80 -10.99 2.18 -2.12
CA GLN A 80 -9.76 1.59 -2.70
C GLN A 80 -9.67 0.05 -2.60
N GLN A 81 -10.82 -0.60 -2.50
CA GLN A 81 -10.99 -2.05 -2.30
C GLN A 81 -11.78 -2.72 -3.43
N SER A 82 -11.99 -2.01 -4.54
CA SER A 82 -12.73 -2.51 -5.70
C SER A 82 -11.79 -2.98 -6.81
N THR A 83 -12.28 -3.84 -7.70
CA THR A 83 -11.59 -4.23 -8.93
C THR A 83 -11.36 -3.06 -9.88
N THR A 84 -12.12 -1.98 -9.74
CA THR A 84 -11.97 -0.73 -10.50
C THR A 84 -10.78 0.12 -10.06
N VAL A 85 -10.00 -0.32 -9.07
CA VAL A 85 -8.81 0.40 -8.63
C VAL A 85 -7.68 0.20 -9.64
N VAL A 86 -6.95 1.26 -9.94
CA VAL A 86 -5.79 1.26 -10.82
C VAL A 86 -4.62 1.88 -10.07
N PHE A 87 -3.51 1.15 -10.01
CA PHE A 87 -2.27 1.62 -9.39
C PHE A 87 -1.30 2.12 -10.46
N HIS A 88 -0.77 3.31 -10.24
CA HIS A 88 0.25 3.93 -11.09
C HIS A 88 1.57 3.93 -10.33
N TYR A 89 2.62 3.36 -10.91
CA TYR A 89 3.94 3.22 -10.32
C TYR A 89 5.01 3.92 -11.14
N VAL A 90 6.05 4.40 -10.48
CA VAL A 90 7.23 5.02 -11.08
C VAL A 90 8.51 4.41 -10.51
N ASP A 91 9.62 4.57 -11.23
CA ASP A 91 10.93 4.14 -10.77
C ASP A 91 11.43 5.06 -9.66
N LYS A 92 11.95 4.48 -8.57
CA LYS A 92 12.48 5.24 -7.43
C LYS A 92 13.79 5.99 -7.76
N ALA A 93 14.50 5.60 -8.83
CA ALA A 93 15.73 6.22 -9.27
C ALA A 93 15.53 7.43 -10.20
N GLU A 94 14.29 7.74 -10.60
CA GLU A 94 13.97 8.93 -11.41
C GLU A 94 13.39 10.04 -10.52
N PRO A 95 14.21 10.96 -9.95
CA PRO A 95 13.73 12.09 -9.16
C PRO A 95 13.05 13.21 -10.00
N GLY A 96 12.40 12.90 -11.13
CA GLY A 96 11.76 13.95 -11.91
C GLY A 96 11.04 13.51 -13.17
N SER A 97 9.76 13.13 -13.06
CA SER A 97 8.71 13.37 -14.07
C SER A 97 7.42 12.65 -13.63
N SER A 98 6.26 13.29 -13.47
CA SER A 98 5.81 14.59 -13.94
C SER A 98 4.63 14.98 -13.04
N LYS A 99 4.63 16.24 -12.60
CA LYS A 99 3.42 16.95 -12.16
C LYS A 99 2.41 16.87 -13.30
N LYS A 100 1.36 16.07 -13.17
CA LYS A 100 0.15 16.21 -13.98
C LYS A 100 -1.05 16.17 -13.04
N GLN A 101 -1.65 17.35 -12.92
CA GLN A 101 -2.83 17.66 -12.14
C GLN A 101 -3.99 16.73 -12.51
N VAL A 102 -4.66 16.19 -11.50
CA VAL A 102 -6.08 15.84 -11.58
C VAL A 102 -6.81 16.94 -10.80
N PRO A 103 -7.76 17.69 -11.38
CA PRO A 103 -8.40 18.79 -10.67
C PRO A 103 -9.56 18.28 -9.81
N ALA A 104 -9.37 18.25 -8.48
CA ALA A 104 -10.42 18.27 -7.45
C ALA A 104 -9.81 18.59 -6.08
N PRO A 105 -10.63 19.11 -5.14
CA PRO A 105 -10.52 20.47 -4.59
C PRO A 105 -9.18 20.78 -3.90
N VAL A 106 -8.79 22.05 -3.96
CA VAL A 106 -7.53 22.64 -3.46
C VAL A 106 -7.33 22.36 -1.95
N GLU A 107 -6.67 21.25 -1.64
CA GLU A 107 -5.84 21.13 -0.44
C GLU A 107 -4.40 21.00 -0.93
N SER A 108 -3.52 21.93 -0.53
CA SER A 108 -2.10 21.85 -0.85
C SER A 108 -1.51 20.53 -0.36
N SER A 109 -0.46 20.03 -1.02
CA SER A 109 0.21 18.79 -0.61
C SER A 109 0.66 18.83 0.85
N ASP A 110 1.02 20.02 1.35
CA ASP A 110 1.31 20.28 2.76
C ASP A 110 0.08 20.17 3.66
N GLU A 111 -1.08 20.65 3.21
CA GLU A 111 -2.34 20.57 3.97
C GLU A 111 -2.84 19.12 4.06
N TRP A 112 -2.69 18.36 2.97
CA TRP A 112 -3.01 16.93 2.97
C TRP A 112 -2.08 16.14 3.90
N ALA A 113 -0.77 16.42 3.87
CA ALA A 113 0.20 15.79 4.76
C ALA A 113 -0.08 16.13 6.23
N GLN A 114 -0.41 17.38 6.53
CA GLN A 114 -0.80 17.84 7.86
C GLN A 114 -2.10 17.20 8.34
N ARG A 115 -3.09 17.02 7.45
CA ARG A 115 -4.34 16.35 7.78
C ARG A 115 -4.13 14.86 8.06
N LEU A 116 -3.31 14.19 7.25
CA LEU A 116 -2.99 12.77 7.43
C LEU A 116 -2.22 12.54 8.74
N THR A 117 -1.16 13.32 8.98
CA THR A 117 -0.39 13.26 10.24
C THR A 117 -1.24 13.63 11.45
N GLY A 118 -2.16 14.59 11.32
CA GLY A 118 -3.15 14.92 12.33
C GLY A 118 -4.08 13.75 12.66
N ARG A 119 -4.60 13.04 11.65
CA ARG A 119 -5.44 11.85 11.85
C ARG A 119 -4.68 10.70 12.50
N LEU A 120 -3.43 10.47 12.09
CA LEU A 120 -2.56 9.45 12.69
C LEU A 120 -2.23 9.78 14.17
N LYS A 121 -1.91 11.04 14.45
CA LYS A 121 -1.69 11.54 15.82
C LYS A 121 -2.95 11.41 16.69
N GLY A 122 -4.12 11.64 16.12
CA GLY A 122 -5.41 11.45 16.79
C GLY A 122 -5.67 9.99 17.15
N LEU A 123 -5.41 9.06 16.23
CA LEU A 123 -5.54 7.63 16.46
C LEU A 123 -4.60 7.15 17.58
N LEU A 124 -3.32 7.53 17.51
CA LEU A 124 -2.32 7.17 18.52
C LEU A 124 -2.67 7.73 19.90
N ARG A 125 -3.17 8.97 19.96
CA ARG A 125 -3.65 9.57 21.21
C ARG A 125 -4.83 8.78 21.79
N ASN A 126 -5.76 8.33 20.96
CA ASN A 126 -6.94 7.59 21.41
C ASN A 126 -6.54 6.23 22.02
N GLU A 127 -5.60 5.52 21.39
CA GLU A 127 -5.05 4.27 21.92
C GLU A 127 -4.32 4.48 23.26
N ILE A 128 -3.49 5.52 23.37
CA ILE A 128 -2.81 5.86 24.63
C ILE A 128 -3.81 6.22 25.74
N GLN A 129 -4.92 6.88 25.40
CA GLN A 129 -5.99 7.15 26.37
C GLN A 129 -6.73 5.87 26.77
N GLY A 130 -7.00 4.96 25.84
CA GLY A 130 -7.61 3.66 26.12
C GLY A 130 -6.76 2.78 27.04
N MET A 131 -5.43 2.93 27.00
CA MET A 131 -4.48 2.26 27.89
C MET A 131 -4.38 2.87 29.30
N GLY A 132 -5.23 3.84 29.66
CA GLY A 132 -5.18 4.50 30.97
C GLY A 132 -4.37 5.80 30.98
N GLY A 133 -4.10 6.36 29.81
CA GLY A 133 -3.38 7.63 29.64
C GLY A 133 -1.87 7.47 29.50
N THR A 134 -1.20 8.60 29.24
CA THR A 134 0.25 8.64 28.96
C THR A 134 1.11 8.10 30.09
N GLU A 135 0.66 8.20 31.35
CA GLU A 135 1.40 7.68 32.51
C GLU A 135 1.34 6.15 32.60
N ALA A 136 0.21 5.53 32.24
CA ALA A 136 0.08 4.08 32.17
C ALA A 136 0.90 3.48 31.01
N PHE A 137 0.89 4.13 29.85
CA PHE A 137 1.75 3.76 28.73
C PHE A 137 3.24 3.86 29.09
N MET A 138 3.66 4.95 29.74
CA MET A 138 5.05 5.11 30.19
C MET A 138 5.46 4.11 31.29
N ARG A 139 4.52 3.66 32.12
CA ARG A 139 4.77 2.60 33.10
C ARG A 139 4.91 1.24 32.42
N TRP A 140 4.06 0.93 31.44
CA TRP A 140 4.16 -0.28 30.63
C TRP A 140 5.51 -0.37 29.91
N VAL A 141 5.92 0.70 29.22
CA VAL A 141 7.23 0.77 28.54
C VAL A 141 8.40 0.57 29.52
N ARG A 142 8.28 1.00 30.77
CA ARG A 142 9.32 0.83 31.80
C ARG A 142 9.27 -0.54 32.49
N SER A 143 8.10 -1.18 32.55
CA SER A 143 7.95 -2.49 33.23
C SER A 143 8.51 -3.65 32.37
N ASP A 144 8.57 -3.48 31.04
CA ASP A 144 9.23 -4.43 30.12
C ASP A 144 10.75 -4.52 30.37
N ASP A 145 11.36 -3.55 31.05
CA ASP A 145 12.79 -3.53 31.41
C ASP A 145 13.08 -4.33 32.72
N GLU A 146 12.06 -4.61 33.55
CA GLU A 146 12.22 -5.30 34.85
C GLU A 146 12.08 -6.84 34.78
N GLU A 147 11.62 -7.42 33.66
CA GLU A 147 11.62 -8.89 33.46
C GLU A 147 12.95 -9.42 32.88
N ALA A 148 13.94 -8.55 32.64
CA ALA A 148 15.26 -8.89 32.08
C ALA A 148 16.43 -8.71 33.06
N ALA A 149 16.20 -8.76 34.38
CA ALA A 149 17.23 -8.69 35.42
C ALA A 149 17.22 -9.90 36.36
#